data_AF-A0A934KNL1-F1
#
_entry.id   AF-A0A934KNL1-F1
#
_cell.length_a   1.000
_cell.length_b   1.000
_cell.length_c   1.000
_cell.angle_alpha   90.00
_cell.angle_beta   90.00
_cell.angle_gamma   90.00
#
_symmetry.space_group_name_H-M   'P 1'
#
loop_
_entity.id
_entity.type
_entity.pdbx_description
1 polymer ?
#
loop_
_entity_poly.entity_id
_entity_poly.type
_entity_poly.pdbx_seq_one_letter_code
_entity_poly.pdbx_strand_id
1 'polypeptide(L)'
;MADDLPTLSYEAALAELDEIIARLERGDVELDAAITAYERGAALTRHCSQLLDRTEQKITQLVVGAAGEVERPFHPPTERVEPSRGPAVARARSVEQRLFGDEPAPARGPAPRAVDPDDIPF
;
A
#
# COMPACT_ATOMS: atom_id res chain seq x y z
N MET A 1 14.08 13.38 15.20
CA MET A 1 13.38 12.70 16.32
C MET A 1 12.76 11.40 15.82
N ALA A 2 13.61 10.51 15.30
CA ALA A 2 13.27 9.10 15.07
C ALA A 2 13.99 8.20 16.08
N ASP A 3 14.86 8.80 16.90
CA ASP A 3 15.88 8.14 17.72
C ASP A 3 15.32 7.48 18.98
N ASP A 4 14.14 7.91 19.45
CA ASP A 4 13.49 7.37 20.66
C ASP A 4 12.58 6.16 20.36
N LEU A 5 12.35 5.83 19.08
CA LEU A 5 11.48 4.71 18.68
C LEU A 5 11.78 3.38 19.41
N PRO A 6 13.04 2.92 19.56
CA PRO A 6 13.32 1.61 20.15
C PRO A 6 13.02 1.52 21.66
N THR A 7 12.88 2.65 22.36
CA THR A 7 12.61 2.67 23.81
C THR A 7 11.12 2.83 24.13
N LEU A 8 10.27 3.12 23.14
CA LEU A 8 8.84 3.27 23.34
C LEU A 8 8.17 1.95 23.71
N SER A 9 7.26 2.02 24.69
CA SER A 9 6.32 0.94 24.98
C SER A 9 5.24 0.86 23.88
N TYR A 10 4.52 -0.28 23.83
CA TYR A 10 3.43 -0.47 22.86
C TYR A 10 2.36 0.62 22.99
N GLU A 11 1.88 0.87 24.21
CA GLU A 11 0.85 1.88 24.48
C GLU A 11 1.31 3.29 24.09
N ALA A 12 2.56 3.64 24.38
CA ALA A 12 3.11 4.95 24.02
C ALA A 12 3.23 5.12 22.50
N ALA A 13 3.72 4.08 21.80
CA ALA A 13 3.84 4.10 20.34
C ALA A 13 2.46 4.16 19.65
N LEU A 14 1.46 3.47 20.20
CA LEU A 14 0.09 3.52 19.71
C LEU A 14 -0.55 4.89 19.92
N ALA A 15 -0.39 5.49 21.10
CA ALA A 15 -0.90 6.83 21.38
C ALA A 15 -0.32 7.89 20.44
N GLU A 16 1.00 7.84 20.18
CA GLU A 16 1.65 8.75 19.23
C GLU A 16 1.15 8.53 17.79
N LEU A 17 0.89 7.27 17.40
CA LEU A 17 0.32 6.94 16.09
C LEU A 17 -1.09 7.53 15.93
N ASP A 18 -1.94 7.42 16.94
CA ASP A 18 -3.30 7.99 16.93
C ASP A 18 -3.26 9.52 16.80
N GLU A 19 -2.33 10.19 17.49
CA GLU A 19 -2.14 11.63 17.34
C GLU A 19 -1.72 12.03 15.92
N ILE A 20 -0.83 11.24 15.30
CA ILE A 20 -0.39 11.44 13.93
C ILE A 20 -1.56 11.27 12.95
N ILE A 21 -2.36 10.20 13.11
CA ILE A 21 -3.55 9.95 12.29
C ILE A 21 -4.51 11.11 12.41
N ALA A 22 -4.87 11.50 13.64
CA ALA A 22 -5.77 12.62 13.89
C ALA A 22 -5.27 13.92 13.28
N ARG A 23 -3.94 14.15 13.26
CA ARG A 23 -3.35 15.32 12.60
C ARG A 23 -3.47 15.27 11.08
N LEU A 24 -3.20 14.11 10.47
CA LEU A 24 -3.31 13.93 9.02
C LEU A 24 -4.77 14.04 8.55
N GLU A 25 -5.71 13.49 9.32
CA GLU A 25 -7.14 13.54 8.99
C GLU A 25 -7.74 14.95 9.03
N ARG A 26 -7.21 15.85 9.87
CA ARG A 26 -7.63 17.26 9.88
C ARG A 26 -7.30 17.99 8.58
N GLY A 27 -6.28 17.56 7.84
CA GLY A 27 -5.93 18.10 6.54
C GLY A 27 -5.37 19.54 6.53
N ASP A 28 -5.05 20.14 7.68
CA ASP A 28 -4.47 21.49 7.78
C ASP A 28 -2.92 21.50 7.84
N VAL A 29 -2.30 20.33 7.67
CA VAL A 29 -0.85 20.17 7.71
C VAL A 29 -0.21 20.50 6.35
N GLU A 30 0.83 21.33 6.40
CA GLU A 30 1.70 21.58 5.25
C GLU A 30 2.25 20.27 4.67
N LEU A 31 2.47 20.22 3.36
CA LEU A 31 2.85 19.00 2.65
C LEU A 31 4.09 18.31 3.25
N ASP A 32 5.13 19.08 3.57
CA ASP A 32 6.38 18.57 4.13
C ASP A 32 6.17 17.96 5.54
N ALA A 33 5.32 18.61 6.35
CA ALA A 33 4.92 18.11 7.66
C ALA A 33 4.06 16.83 7.54
N ALA A 34 3.21 16.74 6.52
CA ALA A 34 2.40 15.55 6.25
C ALA A 34 3.28 14.35 5.85
N ILE A 35 4.32 14.56 5.03
CA ILE A 35 5.29 13.51 4.67
C ILE A 35 6.03 13.02 5.93
N THR A 36 6.53 13.95 6.74
CA THR A 36 7.22 13.61 7.99
C THR A 36 6.32 12.84 8.96
N ALA A 37 5.06 13.27 9.09
CA ALA A 37 4.06 12.60 9.92
C ALA A 37 3.77 11.17 9.41
N TYR A 38 3.67 10.98 8.09
CA TYR A 38 3.48 9.66 7.49
C TYR A 38 4.66 8.73 7.75
N GLU A 39 5.90 9.20 7.55
CA GLU A 39 7.10 8.41 7.79
C GLU A 39 7.21 7.99 9.26
N ARG A 40 6.91 8.91 10.18
CA ARG A 40 6.87 8.61 11.62
C ARG A 40 5.78 7.59 11.94
N GLY A 41 4.58 7.75 11.41
CA GLY A 41 3.48 6.80 11.58
C GLY A 41 3.86 5.40 11.07
N ALA A 42 4.49 5.31 9.89
CA ALA A 42 4.97 4.04 9.34
C ALA A 42 6.05 3.38 10.22
N ALA A 43 6.94 4.17 10.83
CA ALA A 43 7.92 3.66 11.78
C ALA A 43 7.26 3.13 13.07
N LEU A 44 6.28 3.85 13.62
CA LEU A 44 5.53 3.44 14.80
C LEU A 44 4.77 2.13 14.57
N THR A 45 4.08 2.00 13.42
CA THR A 45 3.38 0.76 13.06
C THR A 45 4.33 -0.44 13.03
N ARG A 46 5.51 -0.30 12.42
CA ARG A 46 6.53 -1.37 12.40
C ARG A 46 7.01 -1.72 13.80
N HIS A 47 7.25 -0.72 14.65
CA HIS A 47 7.67 -0.93 16.04
C HIS A 47 6.62 -1.68 16.85
N CYS A 48 5.34 -1.30 16.72
CA CYS A 48 4.23 -1.99 17.37
C CYS A 48 4.16 -3.46 16.96
N SER A 49 4.26 -3.76 15.65
CA SER A 49 4.32 -5.15 15.18
C SER A 49 5.49 -5.93 15.80
N GLN A 50 6.69 -5.34 15.82
CA GLN A 50 7.87 -6.00 16.42
C GLN A 50 7.74 -6.24 17.92
N LEU A 51 7.03 -5.39 18.66
CA LEU A 51 6.74 -5.60 20.08
C LEU A 51 5.79 -6.78 20.29
N LEU A 52 4.74 -6.88 19.45
CA LEU A 52 3.80 -7.99 19.48
C LEU A 52 4.48 -9.31 19.13
N ASP A 53 5.26 -9.35 18.05
CA ASP A 53 6.00 -10.55 17.60
C ASP A 53 6.93 -11.07 18.71
N ARG A 54 7.68 -10.16 19.37
CA ARG A 54 8.56 -10.53 20.49
C ARG A 54 7.78 -11.06 21.69
N THR A 55 6.60 -10.52 21.95
CA THR A 55 5.76 -10.95 23.07
C THR A 55 5.18 -12.33 22.78
N GLU A 56 4.70 -12.56 21.56
CA GLU A 56 4.22 -13.87 21.11
C GLU A 56 5.31 -14.93 21.24
N GLN A 57 6.52 -14.66 20.73
CA GLN A 57 7.65 -15.59 20.84
C GLN A 57 7.96 -15.98 22.30
N LYS A 58 7.88 -15.01 23.22
CA LYS A 58 8.07 -15.28 24.66
C LYS A 58 6.97 -16.17 25.22
N ILE A 59 5.70 -15.91 24.87
CA ILE A 59 4.56 -16.73 25.30
C ILE A 59 4.73 -18.17 24.77
N THR A 60 5.04 -18.33 23.49
CA THR A 60 5.26 -19.64 22.88
C THR A 60 6.37 -20.42 23.59
N GLN A 61 7.49 -19.78 23.92
CA GLN A 61 8.58 -20.43 24.67
C GLN A 61 8.14 -20.90 26.07
N LEU A 62 7.31 -20.11 26.77
CA LEU A 62 6.79 -20.48 28.09
C LEU A 62 5.80 -21.67 28.00
N VAL A 63 4.93 -21.69 26.99
CA VAL A 63 3.94 -22.77 26.79
C VAL A 63 4.63 -24.08 26.41
N VAL A 64 5.58 -24.04 25.46
CA VAL A 64 6.33 -25.23 25.02
C VAL A 64 7.16 -25.82 26.16
N GLY A 65 7.75 -24.97 27.02
CA GLY A 65 8.49 -25.41 28.21
C GLY A 65 7.62 -26.10 29.27
N ALA A 66 6.31 -25.81 29.30
CA ALA A 66 5.37 -26.39 30.25
C ALA A 66 4.65 -27.66 29.74
N ALA A 67 4.42 -27.78 28.43
CA ALA A 67 3.57 -28.83 27.86
C ALA A 67 4.29 -29.82 26.93
N GLY A 68 5.54 -29.57 26.50
CA GLY A 68 6.27 -30.45 25.58
C GLY A 68 5.68 -30.56 24.16
N GLU A 69 4.60 -29.82 23.87
CA GLU A 69 3.91 -29.78 22.59
C GLU A 69 4.06 -28.40 21.96
N VAL A 70 4.49 -28.36 20.70
CA VAL A 70 4.75 -27.12 19.95
C VAL A 70 3.43 -26.55 19.43
N GLU A 71 2.89 -25.53 20.09
CA GLU A 71 1.76 -24.78 19.52
C GLU A 71 2.20 -23.90 18.34
N ARG A 72 1.30 -23.74 17.37
CA ARG A 72 1.55 -22.96 16.15
C ARG A 72 1.58 -21.46 16.50
N PRO A 73 2.42 -20.66 15.83
CA PRO A 73 2.40 -19.20 15.96
C PRO A 73 0.98 -18.63 15.78
N PHE A 74 0.59 -17.69 16.63
CA PHE A 74 -0.64 -16.94 16.53
C PHE A 74 -0.53 -15.97 15.35
N HIS A 75 -1.10 -16.35 14.22
CA HIS A 75 -1.26 -15.43 13.09
C HIS A 75 -2.56 -14.66 13.30
N PRO A 76 -2.54 -13.37 13.70
CA PRO A 76 -3.78 -12.59 13.73
C PRO A 76 -4.37 -12.58 12.32
N PRO A 77 -5.71 -12.61 12.17
CA PRO A 77 -6.31 -12.44 10.86
C PRO A 77 -5.88 -11.06 10.33
N THR A 78 -4.99 -11.04 9.33
CA THR A 78 -4.77 -9.87 8.51
C THR A 78 -6.01 -9.71 7.65
N GLU A 79 -7.04 -9.11 8.24
CA GLU A 79 -8.13 -8.56 7.47
C GLU A 79 -7.47 -7.61 6.46
N ARG A 80 -7.57 -7.96 5.18
CA ARG A 80 -7.08 -7.13 4.09
C ARG A 80 -7.80 -5.80 4.22
N VAL A 81 -7.14 -4.79 4.79
CA VAL A 81 -7.65 -3.43 4.78
C VAL A 81 -7.78 -3.05 3.31
N GLU A 82 -8.99 -3.15 2.77
CA GLU A 82 -9.29 -2.61 1.46
C GLU A 82 -8.98 -1.11 1.54
N PRO A 83 -8.20 -0.55 0.62
CA PRO A 83 -7.91 0.86 0.65
C PRO A 83 -9.26 1.59 0.59
N SER A 84 -9.63 2.24 1.70
CA SER A 84 -10.79 3.13 1.72
C SER A 84 -10.58 4.11 0.58
N ARG A 85 -11.41 4.03 -0.46
CA ARG A 85 -11.41 4.99 -1.56
C ARG A 85 -11.63 6.36 -0.91
N GLY A 86 -10.55 7.11 -0.71
CA GLY A 86 -10.64 8.53 -0.41
C GLY A 86 -11.46 9.22 -1.51
N PRO A 87 -11.98 10.43 -1.26
CA PRO A 87 -12.75 11.16 -2.25
C PRO A 87 -11.94 11.23 -3.55
N ALA A 88 -12.49 10.67 -4.63
CA ALA A 88 -11.88 10.73 -5.94
C ALA A 88 -11.76 12.21 -6.32
N VAL A 89 -10.58 12.80 -6.13
CA VAL A 89 -10.26 14.10 -6.73
C VAL A 89 -10.34 13.86 -8.22
N ALA A 90 -11.45 14.30 -8.82
CA ALA A 90 -11.70 14.18 -10.24
C ALA A 90 -10.48 14.75 -10.96
N ARG A 91 -9.70 13.87 -11.63
CA ARG A 91 -8.60 14.33 -12.47
C ARG A 91 -9.22 15.28 -13.48
N ALA A 92 -8.91 16.57 -13.34
CA ALA A 92 -9.20 17.55 -14.36
C ALA A 92 -8.59 17.01 -15.66
N ARG A 93 -9.44 16.70 -16.65
CA ARG A 93 -8.98 16.22 -17.95
C ARG A 93 -7.99 17.24 -18.48
N SER A 94 -6.78 16.76 -18.77
CA SER A 94 -5.71 17.55 -19.36
C SER A 94 -6.22 18.29 -20.60
N VAL A 95 -5.81 19.54 -20.76
CA VAL A 95 -6.22 20.46 -21.84
C VAL A 95 -5.91 19.91 -23.25
N GLU A 96 -5.01 18.92 -23.37
CA GLU A 96 -4.64 18.29 -24.66
C GLU A 96 -5.78 17.51 -25.34
N GLN A 97 -6.78 17.02 -24.59
CA GLN A 97 -7.88 16.23 -25.17
C GLN A 97 -8.97 17.06 -25.87
N ARG A 98 -8.83 18.38 -25.92
CA ARG A 98 -9.81 19.28 -26.56
C ARG A 98 -9.38 19.80 -27.93
N LEU A 99 -8.14 19.53 -28.35
CA LEU A 99 -7.57 20.07 -29.59
C LEU A 99 -7.58 19.08 -30.76
N PHE A 100 -7.66 17.78 -30.49
CA PHE A 100 -7.80 16.77 -31.53
C PHE A 100 -9.29 16.44 -31.70
N GLY A 101 -9.89 17.00 -32.76
CA GLY A 101 -11.28 16.78 -33.13
C GLY A 101 -11.59 15.31 -33.41
N ASP A 102 -12.87 14.98 -33.25
CA ASP A 102 -13.50 13.71 -33.63
C ASP A 102 -13.37 13.50 -35.16
N GLU A 103 -12.19 13.10 -35.64
CA GLU A 103 -12.00 12.71 -37.03
C GLU A 103 -12.42 11.24 -37.18
N PRO A 104 -13.44 10.92 -37.99
CA PRO A 104 -13.88 9.53 -38.16
C PRO A 104 -12.77 8.70 -38.82
N ALA A 105 -12.47 7.55 -38.24
CA ALA A 105 -11.43 6.63 -38.69
C ALA A 105 -11.55 6.30 -40.20
N PRO A 106 -10.43 6.26 -40.96
CA PRO A 106 -10.47 5.96 -42.38
C PRO A 106 -10.93 4.51 -42.63
N ALA A 107 -11.77 4.34 -43.64
CA ALA A 107 -12.25 3.03 -44.08
C ALA A 107 -11.08 2.11 -44.44
N ARG A 108 -11.03 0.92 -43.83
CA ARG A 108 -10.06 -0.13 -44.17
C ARG A 108 -10.12 -0.42 -45.67
N GLY A 109 -9.01 -0.20 -46.38
CA GLY A 109 -8.84 -0.60 -47.77
C GLY A 109 -8.95 -2.12 -47.97
N PRO A 110 -9.09 -2.60 -49.22
CA PRO A 110 -9.31 -4.01 -49.51
C PRO A 110 -8.13 -4.88 -49.02
N ALA A 111 -8.47 -6.05 -48.47
CA ALA A 111 -7.49 -7.03 -47.98
C ALA A 111 -6.52 -7.44 -49.11
N PRO A 112 -5.22 -7.67 -48.82
CA PRO A 112 -4.27 -8.12 -49.82
C PRO A 112 -4.68 -9.49 -50.36
N ARG A 113 -4.56 -9.67 -51.69
CA ARG A 113 -4.77 -10.97 -52.34
C ARG A 113 -3.73 -11.96 -51.81
N ALA A 114 -4.17 -13.17 -51.48
CA ALA A 114 -3.26 -14.27 -51.18
C ALA A 114 -2.39 -14.56 -52.42
N VAL A 115 -1.08 -14.69 -52.21
CA VAL A 115 -0.12 -15.08 -53.26
C VAL A 115 -0.22 -16.58 -53.46
N ASP A 116 -0.43 -17.03 -54.70
CA ASP A 116 -0.50 -18.45 -55.04
C ASP A 116 0.90 -19.10 -54.86
N PRO A 117 1.03 -20.30 -54.28
CA PRO A 117 2.32 -20.96 -54.07
C PRO A 117 3.12 -21.23 -55.36
N ASP A 118 2.50 -21.18 -56.54
CA ASP A 118 3.17 -21.30 -57.85
C ASP A 118 3.85 -20.00 -58.31
N ASP A 119 3.56 -18.84 -57.69
CA ASP A 119 4.16 -17.54 -58.02
C ASP A 119 5.49 -17.25 -57.29
N ILE A 120 5.97 -18.18 -56.45
CA ILE A 120 7.21 -18.02 -55.68
C ILE A 120 8.37 -18.71 -56.43
N PRO A 121 9.33 -17.97 -57.01
CA PRO A 121 10.50 -18.59 -57.64
C PRO A 121 11.44 -19.21 -56.59
N PHE A 122 12.10 -20.33 -56.95
CA PHE A 122 13.07 -21.07 -56.13
C PHE A 122 14.30 -20.24 -55.73
#